data_AF-A0A485N3D3-F1
#
_entry.id   AF-A0A485N3D3-F1
#
_cell.length_a   1.000
_cell.length_b   1.000
_cell.length_c   1.000
_cell.angle_alpha   90.00
_cell.angle_beta   90.00
_cell.angle_gamma   90.00
#
_symmetry.space_group_name_H-M   'P 1'
#
loop_
_entity.id
_entity.type
_entity.pdbx_description
1 polymer ?
#
loop_
_entity_poly.entity_id
_entity_poly.type
_entity_poly.pdbx_seq_one_letter_code
_entity_poly.pdbx_strand_id
1 'polypeptide(L)'
;MENLPGSQWSVGFLEAIYGVSREPVSALSKFIRSATPFWMSLYRGEGIVNGTPEKVWGCVKPLAGTLRDQWDENVSSFEIVESITDTLCVSRTATPSAAMKLISPRDFVDLVLVKKYEDGTLSSNAVNAEHPSCPPRPGYVRGFNHPCGCFCEPLPGPLTYMTLEPV
;
A
#
# COMPACT_ATOMS: atom_id res chain seq x y z
N MET A 1 24.66 12.11 -2.72
CA MET A 1 23.92 10.99 -2.10
C MET A 1 22.58 10.94 -2.79
N GLU A 2 22.38 9.94 -3.63
CA GLU A 2 21.20 9.83 -4.47
C GLU A 2 19.96 9.59 -3.61
N ASN A 3 19.02 10.54 -3.64
CA ASN A 3 17.67 10.35 -3.16
C ASN A 3 17.00 9.32 -4.08
N LEU A 4 16.92 8.06 -3.67
CA LEU A 4 16.09 7.07 -4.34
C LEU A 4 14.62 7.40 -4.03
N PRO A 5 13.84 7.98 -4.96
CA PRO A 5 12.46 8.33 -4.71
C PRO A 5 11.62 7.06 -4.96
N GLY A 6 10.93 6.56 -3.95
CA GLY A 6 9.83 5.60 -4.14
C GLY A 6 10.17 4.09 -4.16
N SER A 7 11.38 3.67 -3.77
CA SER A 7 11.76 2.25 -3.89
C SER A 7 11.09 1.30 -2.89
N GLN A 8 10.55 1.76 -1.76
CA GLN A 8 10.12 0.84 -0.69
C GLN A 8 8.74 0.20 -0.90
N TRP A 9 7.78 0.91 -1.52
CA TRP A 9 6.44 0.35 -1.78
C TRP A 9 6.44 -0.72 -2.87
N SER A 10 7.34 -0.62 -3.85
CA SER A 10 7.40 -1.57 -4.96
C SER A 10 8.03 -2.92 -4.62
N VAL A 11 8.66 -3.04 -3.43
CA VAL A 11 9.26 -4.29 -2.93
C VAL A 11 8.28 -5.00 -2.01
N GLY A 12 7.64 -4.29 -1.08
CA GLY A 12 6.63 -4.91 -0.19
C GLY A 12 5.34 -5.33 -0.88
N PHE A 13 5.04 -4.80 -2.07
CA PHE A 13 3.86 -5.18 -2.83
C PHE A 13 3.98 -6.53 -3.57
N LEU A 14 5.16 -6.88 -4.07
CA LEU A 14 5.38 -8.24 -4.60
C LEU A 14 5.12 -9.23 -3.46
N GLU A 15 5.66 -8.94 -2.28
CA GLU A 15 5.44 -9.73 -1.07
C GLU A 15 4.00 -9.68 -0.56
N ALA A 16 3.23 -8.62 -0.84
CA ALA A 16 1.78 -8.59 -0.60
C ALA A 16 1.02 -9.60 -1.44
N ILE A 17 1.30 -9.63 -2.72
CA ILE A 17 0.67 -10.59 -3.61
C ILE A 17 1.09 -12.03 -3.25
N TYR A 18 2.36 -12.26 -2.88
CA TYR A 18 2.86 -13.57 -2.42
C TYR A 18 2.38 -13.98 -1.01
N GLY A 19 2.33 -13.02 -0.08
CA GLY A 19 2.00 -13.22 1.33
C GLY A 19 0.51 -13.45 1.56
N VAL A 20 -0.34 -12.83 0.73
CA VAL A 20 -1.79 -13.06 0.73
C VAL A 20 -2.15 -14.42 0.12
N SER A 21 -1.40 -14.90 -0.89
CA SER A 21 -1.82 -16.09 -1.62
C SER A 21 -1.39 -17.40 -0.97
N ARG A 22 -0.21 -17.52 -0.33
CA ARG A 22 0.42 -18.82 0.10
C ARG A 22 0.42 -19.94 -0.97
N GLU A 23 -0.05 -19.62 -2.18
CA GLU A 23 -0.39 -20.45 -3.34
C GLU A 23 0.05 -19.64 -4.59
N PRO A 24 0.34 -20.27 -5.74
CA PRO A 24 0.92 -19.56 -6.87
C PRO A 24 0.00 -18.45 -7.40
N VAL A 25 0.50 -17.22 -7.36
CA VAL A 25 -0.05 -16.06 -8.07
C VAL A 25 0.11 -16.35 -9.56
N SER A 26 -0.98 -16.43 -10.31
CA SER A 26 -0.93 -16.97 -11.67
C SER A 26 -0.28 -16.02 -12.69
N ALA A 27 -0.19 -14.73 -12.39
CA ALA A 27 0.54 -13.74 -13.18
C ALA A 27 0.86 -12.53 -12.29
N LEU A 28 2.14 -12.15 -12.21
CA LEU A 28 2.59 -10.95 -11.51
C LEU A 28 3.35 -10.10 -12.52
N SER A 29 2.85 -8.89 -12.80
CA SER A 29 3.52 -7.96 -13.70
C SER A 29 3.88 -6.68 -12.95
N LYS A 30 5.03 -6.08 -13.31
CA LYS A 30 5.51 -4.82 -12.75
C LYS A 30 5.77 -3.84 -13.87
N PHE A 31 5.09 -2.70 -13.85
CA PHE A 31 5.31 -1.61 -14.79
C PHE A 31 5.99 -0.44 -14.09
N ILE A 32 6.93 0.20 -14.80
CA ILE A 32 7.62 1.41 -14.37
C ILE A 32 7.38 2.48 -15.41
N ARG A 33 6.81 3.63 -15.02
CA ARG A 33 6.63 4.79 -15.89
C ARG A 33 7.25 6.03 -15.26
N SER A 34 8.02 6.80 -16.03
CA SER A 34 8.47 8.12 -15.58
C SER A 34 7.29 9.09 -15.55
N ALA A 35 7.06 9.75 -14.43
CA ALA A 35 6.13 10.87 -14.37
C ALA A 35 6.82 12.18 -14.77
N THR A 36 6.06 13.20 -15.14
CA THR A 36 6.50 14.60 -15.24
C THR A 36 5.50 15.44 -14.43
N PRO A 37 5.93 16.50 -13.74
CA PRO A 37 7.27 17.14 -13.74
C PRO A 37 8.29 16.51 -12.78
N PHE A 38 7.90 15.51 -12.00
CA PHE A 38 8.78 14.85 -11.04
C PHE A 38 9.51 13.69 -11.71
N TRP A 39 10.84 13.68 -11.66
CA TRP A 39 11.73 12.62 -12.17
C TRP A 39 11.60 11.34 -11.34
N MET A 40 10.37 10.85 -11.21
CA MET A 40 9.95 9.78 -10.31
C MET A 40 9.39 8.64 -11.14
N SER A 41 9.76 7.44 -10.72
CA SER A 41 9.21 6.20 -11.26
C SER A 41 7.88 5.90 -10.58
N LEU A 42 6.83 5.77 -11.38
CA LEU A 42 5.54 5.21 -10.96
C LEU A 42 5.62 3.70 -11.09
N TYR A 43 5.23 3.00 -10.03
CA TYR A 43 5.19 1.55 -9.99
C TYR A 43 3.75 1.09 -10.05
N ARG A 44 3.46 0.16 -10.95
CA ARG A 44 2.20 -0.60 -10.95
C ARG A 44 2.53 -2.07 -10.80
N GLY A 45 1.85 -2.74 -9.88
CA GLY A 45 1.90 -4.18 -9.75
C GLY A 45 0.50 -4.74 -9.88
N GLU A 46 0.35 -5.86 -10.57
CA GLU A 46 -0.94 -6.51 -10.76
C GLU A 46 -0.79 -8.03 -10.70
N GLY A 47 -1.85 -8.71 -10.24
CA GLY A 47 -1.91 -10.16 -10.31
C GLY A 47 -3.23 -10.75 -9.83
N ILE A 48 -3.40 -12.05 -10.11
CA ILE A 48 -4.60 -12.80 -9.71
C ILE A 48 -4.31 -13.52 -8.40
N VAL A 49 -5.20 -13.32 -7.42
CA VAL A 49 -5.15 -13.93 -6.09
C VAL A 49 -6.34 -14.88 -5.93
N ASN A 50 -6.06 -16.09 -5.41
CA ASN A 50 -7.09 -17.07 -5.06
C ASN A 50 -7.84 -16.61 -3.79
N GLY A 51 -9.07 -16.13 -3.96
CA GLY A 51 -9.95 -15.66 -2.90
C GLY A 51 -11.03 -14.73 -3.45
N THR A 52 -12.12 -14.57 -2.69
CA THR A 52 -13.11 -13.51 -2.97
C THR A 52 -12.50 -12.14 -2.66
N PRO A 53 -13.00 -11.04 -3.27
CA PRO A 53 -12.51 -9.70 -2.99
C PRO A 53 -12.50 -9.38 -1.51
N GLU A 54 -13.50 -9.80 -0.72
CA GLU A 54 -13.56 -9.55 0.72
C GLU A 54 -12.44 -10.24 1.49
N LYS A 55 -12.09 -11.48 1.11
CA LYS A 55 -11.01 -12.24 1.74
C LYS A 55 -9.67 -11.60 1.43
N VAL A 56 -9.43 -11.29 0.16
CA VAL A 56 -8.19 -10.62 -0.28
C VAL A 56 -8.08 -9.23 0.36
N TRP A 57 -9.19 -8.48 0.37
CA TRP A 57 -9.28 -7.16 0.99
C TRP A 57 -8.96 -7.19 2.48
N GLY A 58 -9.46 -8.20 3.22
CA GLY A 58 -9.12 -8.39 4.63
C GLY A 58 -7.63 -8.48 4.91
N CYS A 59 -6.83 -8.91 3.92
CA CYS A 59 -5.38 -9.00 4.03
C CYS A 59 -4.64 -7.69 3.72
N VAL A 60 -5.23 -6.80 2.93
CA VAL A 60 -4.51 -5.63 2.37
C VAL A 60 -5.08 -4.30 2.86
N LYS A 61 -6.27 -4.33 3.47
CA LYS A 61 -6.95 -3.17 4.04
C LYS A 61 -6.01 -2.43 5.01
N PRO A 62 -5.73 -1.15 4.76
CA PRO A 62 -4.80 -0.36 5.57
C PRO A 62 -5.52 0.13 6.84
N LEU A 63 -5.73 -0.76 7.81
CA LEU A 63 -6.24 -0.41 9.14
C LEU A 63 -5.40 -1.13 10.21
N ALA A 64 -5.30 -0.53 11.39
CA ALA A 64 -4.60 -1.15 12.52
C ALA A 64 -5.32 -2.44 12.96
N GLY A 65 -4.56 -3.52 13.24
CA GLY A 65 -5.12 -4.81 13.63
C GLY A 65 -5.75 -5.62 12.50
N THR A 66 -5.56 -5.23 11.23
CA THR A 66 -5.86 -6.10 10.08
C THR A 66 -4.72 -7.07 9.85
N LEU A 67 -4.96 -8.11 9.06
CA LEU A 67 -3.94 -9.11 8.73
C LEU A 67 -2.68 -8.51 8.08
N ARG A 68 -2.74 -7.28 7.56
CA ARG A 68 -1.60 -6.61 6.91
C ARG A 68 -0.40 -6.48 7.83
N ASP A 69 -0.62 -6.16 9.11
CA ASP A 69 0.47 -6.04 10.08
C ASP A 69 1.15 -7.38 10.42
N GLN A 70 0.52 -8.51 10.09
CA GLN A 70 1.02 -9.85 10.41
C GLN A 70 1.91 -10.44 9.33
N TRP A 71 1.65 -10.12 8.06
CA TRP A 71 2.37 -10.71 6.92
C TRP A 71 3.27 -9.72 6.18
N ASP A 72 2.98 -8.41 6.22
CA ASP A 72 3.74 -7.40 5.45
C ASP A 72 5.04 -7.03 6.18
N GLU A 73 6.13 -7.71 5.86
CA GLU A 73 7.47 -7.42 6.44
C GLU A 73 7.95 -5.98 6.17
N ASN A 74 7.32 -5.28 5.22
CA ASN A 74 7.64 -3.90 4.89
C ASN A 74 6.81 -2.90 5.72
N VAL A 75 5.90 -3.37 6.57
CA VAL A 75 5.14 -2.57 7.52
C VAL A 75 5.52 -2.96 8.95
N SER A 76 6.15 -2.02 9.65
CA SER A 76 6.50 -2.17 11.07
C SER A 76 5.40 -1.72 12.02
N SER A 77 4.55 -0.77 11.60
CA SER A 77 3.37 -0.36 12.36
C SER A 77 2.38 0.34 11.45
N PHE A 78 1.10 0.20 11.78
CA PHE A 78 0.01 0.94 11.17
C PHE A 78 -0.85 1.58 12.26
N GLU A 79 -1.02 2.90 12.23
CA GLU A 79 -1.78 3.67 13.22
C GLU A 79 -2.86 4.48 12.51
N ILE A 80 -4.10 4.49 13.01
CA ILE A 80 -5.11 5.48 12.59
C ILE A 80 -4.92 6.73 13.44
N VAL A 81 -4.51 7.83 12.81
CA VAL A 81 -4.27 9.12 13.46
C VAL A 81 -5.59 9.84 13.71
N GLU A 82 -6.47 9.83 12.72
CA GLU A 82 -7.80 10.44 12.78
C GLU A 82 -8.78 9.65 11.89
N SER A 83 -9.98 9.35 12.39
CA SER A 83 -11.07 8.83 11.58
C SER A 83 -12.02 9.97 11.24
N ILE A 84 -12.11 10.32 9.96
CA ILE A 84 -12.95 11.44 9.48
C ILE A 84 -14.36 10.92 9.17
N THR A 85 -14.46 9.76 8.52
CA THR A 85 -15.70 9.01 8.30
C THR A 85 -15.42 7.51 8.45
N ASP A 86 -16.44 6.66 8.26
CA ASP A 86 -16.27 5.20 8.22
C ASP A 86 -15.37 4.71 7.08
N THR A 87 -15.15 5.55 6.07
CA THR A 87 -14.39 5.22 4.86
C THR A 87 -13.20 6.14 4.60
N LEU A 88 -13.05 7.23 5.35
CA LEU A 88 -11.99 8.21 5.18
C LEU A 88 -11.25 8.42 6.50
N CYS A 89 -9.94 8.26 6.50
CA CYS A 89 -9.11 8.43 7.69
C CYS A 89 -7.73 9.01 7.34
N VAL A 90 -7.08 9.61 8.33
CA VAL A 90 -5.64 9.88 8.30
C VAL A 90 -4.94 8.74 9.01
N SER A 91 -3.98 8.12 8.33
CA SER A 91 -3.19 7.01 8.88
C SER A 91 -1.71 7.32 8.89
N ARG A 92 -0.99 6.67 9.80
CA ARG A 92 0.46 6.66 9.84
C ARG A 92 0.96 5.24 9.62
N THR A 93 1.77 5.05 8.57
CA THR A 93 2.42 3.77 8.28
C THR A 93 3.92 3.92 8.52
N ALA A 94 4.53 3.01 9.27
CA ALA A 94 5.97 2.98 9.45
C ALA A 94 6.59 1.78 8.75
N THR A 95 7.68 1.99 8.03
CA THR A 95 8.44 0.95 7.35
C THR A 95 9.78 0.72 8.04
N PRO A 96 10.26 -0.53 8.15
CA PRO A 96 11.58 -0.80 8.70
C PRO A 96 12.69 -0.33 7.75
N SER A 97 13.94 -0.43 8.21
CA SER A 97 15.08 -0.29 7.30
C SER A 97 15.06 -1.35 6.22
N ALA A 98 15.44 -1.00 5.00
CA ALA A 98 15.56 -1.94 3.88
C ALA A 98 16.93 -1.84 3.20
N ALA A 99 17.16 -2.69 2.18
CA ALA A 99 18.40 -2.78 1.41
C ALA A 99 19.66 -2.81 2.29
N MET A 100 19.77 -3.80 3.17
CA MET A 100 20.91 -3.96 4.10
C MET A 100 21.17 -2.70 4.95
N LYS A 101 20.11 -2.04 5.41
CA LYS A 101 20.12 -0.79 6.19
C LYS A 101 20.64 0.45 5.45
N LEU A 102 20.90 0.37 4.15
CA LEU A 102 21.22 1.54 3.33
C LEU A 102 20.04 2.51 3.27
N ILE A 103 18.83 1.98 3.43
CA ILE A 103 17.56 2.65 3.25
C ILE A 103 16.94 2.73 4.66
N SER A 104 17.09 3.88 5.32
CA SER A 104 16.66 4.13 6.72
C SER A 104 15.14 3.95 6.92
N PRO A 105 14.64 3.69 8.14
CA PRO A 105 13.20 3.57 8.38
C PRO A 105 12.43 4.82 7.93
N ARG A 106 11.19 4.66 7.45
CA ARG A 106 10.31 5.80 7.14
C ARG A 106 9.01 5.73 7.87
N ASP A 107 8.42 6.90 8.05
CA ASP A 107 6.99 7.00 8.33
C ASP A 107 6.29 7.77 7.19
N PHE A 108 5.06 7.38 6.93
CA PHE A 108 4.17 7.99 5.95
C PHE A 108 2.93 8.44 6.70
N VAL A 109 2.43 9.63 6.39
CA VAL A 109 1.16 10.12 6.89
C VAL A 109 0.28 10.35 5.68
N ASP A 110 -0.79 9.57 5.57
CA ASP A 110 -1.61 9.52 4.37
C ASP A 110 -3.09 9.72 4.72
N LEU A 111 -3.78 10.51 3.91
CA LEU A 111 -5.23 10.52 3.83
C LEU A 111 -5.67 9.31 3.01
N VAL A 112 -6.43 8.41 3.61
CA VAL A 112 -6.82 7.13 3.02
C VAL A 112 -8.33 7.05 2.88
N LEU A 113 -8.79 6.84 1.65
CA LEU A 113 -10.18 6.60 1.29
C LEU A 113 -10.37 5.13 0.90
N VAL A 114 -11.23 4.43 1.63
CA VAL A 114 -11.74 3.11 1.28
C VAL A 114 -13.02 3.26 0.46
N LYS A 115 -13.11 2.56 -0.68
CA LYS A 115 -14.29 2.59 -1.54
C LYS A 115 -14.73 1.19 -1.93
N LYS A 116 -16.05 0.98 -1.92
CA LYS A 116 -16.70 -0.19 -2.53
C LYS A 116 -17.47 0.29 -3.76
N TYR A 117 -17.26 -0.37 -4.88
CA TYR A 117 -17.87 -0.04 -6.17
C TYR A 117 -19.04 -0.99 -6.45
N GLU A 118 -19.90 -0.61 -7.40
CA GLU A 118 -21.12 -1.37 -7.76
C GLU A 118 -20.81 -2.74 -8.37
N ASP A 119 -19.68 -2.85 -9.08
CA ASP A 119 -19.16 -4.09 -9.65
C ASP A 119 -18.60 -5.06 -8.61
N GLY A 120 -18.56 -4.66 -7.33
CA GLY A 120 -17.99 -5.44 -6.23
C GLY A 120 -16.53 -5.15 -5.95
N THR A 121 -15.89 -4.27 -6.72
CA THR A 121 -14.50 -3.86 -6.49
C THR A 121 -14.35 -3.18 -5.14
N LEU A 122 -13.28 -3.51 -4.41
CA LEU A 122 -12.87 -2.86 -3.17
C LEU A 122 -11.56 -2.14 -3.40
N SER A 123 -11.46 -0.87 -2.99
CA SER A 123 -10.20 -0.13 -3.10
C SER A 123 -9.82 0.65 -1.85
N SER A 124 -8.51 0.87 -1.69
CA SER A 124 -7.94 1.91 -0.83
C SER A 124 -7.20 2.88 -1.72
N ASN A 125 -7.39 4.16 -1.48
CA ASN A 125 -6.79 5.25 -2.23
C ASN A 125 -6.12 6.14 -1.20
N ALA A 126 -4.84 6.42 -1.37
CA ALA A 126 -4.03 7.14 -0.41
C ALA A 126 -3.28 8.28 -1.09
N VAL A 127 -3.13 9.38 -0.38
CA VAL A 127 -2.25 10.49 -0.75
C VAL A 127 -1.64 11.05 0.53
N ASN A 128 -0.38 11.49 0.46
CA ASN A 128 0.26 12.11 1.61
C ASN A 128 -0.57 13.28 2.16
N ALA A 129 -0.56 13.41 3.48
CA ALA A 129 -1.21 14.47 4.22
C ALA A 129 -0.32 14.94 5.37
N GLU A 130 -0.47 16.21 5.75
CA GLU A 130 0.07 16.73 7.00
C GLU A 130 -1.02 16.67 8.07
N HIS A 131 -0.63 16.28 9.29
CA HIS A 131 -1.56 16.25 10.42
C HIS A 131 -0.87 16.79 11.69
N PRO A 132 -1.44 17.79 12.38
CA PRO A 132 -0.80 18.43 13.54
C PRO A 132 -0.44 17.48 14.69
N SER A 133 -1.24 16.43 14.92
CA SER A 133 -0.95 15.42 15.95
C SER A 133 0.10 14.38 15.52
N CYS A 134 0.56 14.43 14.27
CA CYS A 134 1.51 13.46 13.72
C CYS A 134 2.75 14.12 13.09
N PRO A 135 3.53 14.89 13.87
CA PRO A 135 4.78 15.48 13.40
C PRO A 135 5.83 14.41 13.08
N PRO A 136 6.90 14.74 12.33
CA PRO A 136 8.02 13.84 12.09
C PRO A 136 8.58 13.27 13.42
N ARG A 137 8.74 11.95 13.49
CA ARG A 137 9.29 11.28 14.69
C ARG A 137 10.80 11.02 14.54
N PRO A 138 11.61 11.21 15.60
CA PRO A 138 13.01 10.82 15.58
C PRO A 138 13.20 9.35 15.20
N GLY A 139 14.24 9.04 14.42
CA GLY A 139 14.53 7.68 13.95
C GLY A 139 13.81 7.27 12.66
N TYR A 140 12.90 8.11 12.17
CA TYR A 140 12.23 7.92 10.88
C TYR A 140 12.51 9.09 9.94
N VAL A 141 12.67 8.78 8.65
CA VAL A 141 12.61 9.79 7.58
C VAL A 141 11.17 9.90 7.09
N ARG A 142 10.59 11.11 7.06
CA ARG A 142 9.22 11.31 6.54
C ARG A 142 9.18 11.02 5.05
N GLY A 143 8.43 10.00 4.67
CA GLY A 143 8.09 9.68 3.29
C GLY A 143 6.81 10.40 2.84
N PHE A 144 6.68 10.59 1.53
CA PHE A 144 5.52 11.22 0.92
C PHE A 144 4.99 10.31 -0.19
N ASN A 145 3.81 9.75 0.03
CA ASN A 145 3.11 9.03 -1.02
C ASN A 145 2.42 10.01 -1.96
N HIS A 146 2.72 9.90 -3.24
CA HIS A 146 1.85 10.46 -4.27
C HIS A 146 0.55 9.65 -4.33
N PRO A 147 -0.51 10.18 -4.96
CA PRO A 147 -1.75 9.44 -5.16
C PRO A 147 -1.49 8.00 -5.61
N CYS A 148 -1.90 7.06 -4.79
CA CYS A 148 -1.71 5.64 -5.01
C CYS A 148 -2.88 4.85 -4.43
N GLY A 149 -3.02 3.60 -4.83
CA GLY A 149 -4.13 2.79 -4.36
C GLY A 149 -3.94 1.32 -4.62
N CYS A 150 -4.74 0.54 -3.91
CA CYS A 150 -4.87 -0.90 -4.08
C CYS A 150 -6.31 -1.22 -4.43
N PHE A 151 -6.53 -1.97 -5.49
CA PHE A 151 -7.81 -2.42 -6.01
C PHE A 151 -7.91 -3.94 -5.92
N CYS A 152 -9.06 -4.43 -5.49
CA CYS A 152 -9.42 -5.84 -5.43
C CYS A 152 -10.70 -6.01 -6.25
N GLU A 153 -10.53 -6.38 -7.51
CA GLU A 153 -11.60 -6.51 -8.50
C GLU A 153 -12.08 -7.98 -8.56
N PRO A 154 -13.40 -8.25 -8.54
CA PRO A 154 -13.91 -9.60 -8.65
C PRO A 154 -13.63 -10.21 -10.03
N LEU A 155 -13.20 -11.47 -10.05
CA LEU A 155 -13.12 -12.29 -11.25
C LEU A 155 -14.12 -13.46 -11.18
N PRO A 156 -14.40 -14.14 -12.31
CA PRO A 156 -15.23 -15.35 -12.28
C PRO A 156 -14.66 -16.42 -11.32
N GLY A 157 -15.52 -16.94 -10.45
CA GLY A 157 -15.13 -17.89 -9.41
C GLY A 157 -14.57 -17.22 -8.15
N PRO A 158 -13.87 -17.96 -7.28
CA PRO A 158 -13.27 -17.40 -6.07
C PRO A 158 -11.91 -16.75 -6.39
N LEU A 159 -11.89 -15.83 -7.35
CA LEU A 159 -10.68 -15.17 -7.82
C LEU A 159 -10.83 -13.65 -7.68
N THR A 160 -9.72 -12.99 -7.37
CA THR A 160 -9.62 -11.53 -7.29
C THR A 160 -8.48 -11.06 -8.17
N TYR A 161 -8.73 -10.10 -9.05
CA TYR A 161 -7.68 -9.36 -9.73
C TYR A 161 -7.25 -8.22 -8.82
N MET A 162 -5.99 -8.23 -8.40
CA MET A 162 -5.44 -7.26 -7.47
C MET A 162 -4.47 -6.35 -8.22
N THR A 163 -4.72 -5.04 -8.14
CA THR A 163 -3.85 -4.01 -8.74
C THR A 163 -3.39 -3.04 -7.67
N LEU A 164 -2.12 -2.69 -7.66
CA LEU A 164 -1.61 -1.49 -6.98
C LEU A 164 -1.08 -0.53 -8.04
N GLU A 165 -1.60 0.68 -8.03
CA GLU A 165 -1.28 1.67 -9.04
C GLU A 165 -1.25 3.09 -8.48
N PRO A 166 -0.56 4.01 -9.16
CA PRO A 166 -0.80 5.43 -8.98
C PRO A 166 -2.25 5.76 -9.32
N VAL A 167 -2.92 6.55 -8.49
CA VAL A 167 -4.33 6.96 -8.67
C VAL A 167 -4.43 8.36 -9.26
#